data_AF-A0A0Q7I3R4-F1
#
_entry.id   AF-A0A0Q7I3R4-F1
#
_cell.length_a   1.000
_cell.length_b   1.000
_cell.length_c   1.000
_cell.angle_alpha   90.00
_cell.angle_beta   90.00
_cell.angle_gamma   90.00
#
_symmetry.space_group_name_H-M   'P 1'
#
loop_
_entity.id
_entity.type
_entity.pdbx_description
1 polymer ?
#
loop_
_entity_poly.entity_id
_entity_poly.type
_entity_poly.pdbx_seq_one_letter_code
_entity_poly.pdbx_strand_id
1 'polypeptide(L)'
;MTTQTSHPPFAPGAQGQPAAQAAPNSPPPREGYTTKPQAERHEALWLSLAALHKDTIALGAKKPTAPVSDALRISAEGLLSDCAEFIRQRGERLPVAAPDLAGLAVQLGRALAALESWESHHTTWDERFNCRIWHLHAGYLPIMRLKPPAAALKFKRDDLNAIRVKLDERFTNLRLRDFYNGFRAGRQTERESRPLAAVEAEWQKTYPRLRLFE
;
A
#
# COMPACT_ATOMS: atom_id res chain seq x y z
N MET A 1 13.13 26.21 79.85
CA MET A 1 12.49 24.91 79.60
C MET A 1 13.15 24.32 78.37
N THR A 2 13.97 23.30 78.57
CA THR A 2 14.93 22.75 77.60
C THR A 2 14.62 21.28 77.39
N THR A 3 14.96 20.78 76.19
CA THR A 3 15.01 19.36 75.74
C THR A 3 13.64 18.76 75.37
N GLN A 4 13.49 17.88 74.37
CA GLN A 4 14.46 16.96 73.79
C GLN A 4 13.94 16.49 72.42
N THR A 5 14.76 16.64 71.37
CA THR A 5 14.52 16.13 70.02
C THR A 5 14.91 14.65 69.98
N SER A 6 13.97 13.76 69.70
CA SER A 6 14.22 12.32 69.54
C SER A 6 14.40 11.96 68.06
N HIS A 7 15.62 11.60 67.69
CA HIS A 7 15.91 10.87 66.45
C HIS A 7 15.68 9.36 66.67
N PRO A 8 15.06 8.65 65.71
CA PRO A 8 15.29 7.23 65.55
C PRO A 8 16.51 6.94 64.65
N PRO A 9 17.18 5.79 64.86
CA PRO A 9 18.50 5.48 64.32
C PRO A 9 18.49 5.06 62.84
N PHE A 10 19.52 5.52 62.14
CA PHE A 10 19.96 5.01 60.85
C PHE A 10 20.58 3.62 61.07
N ALA A 11 20.04 2.58 60.43
CA ALA A 11 20.67 1.27 60.32
C ALA A 11 20.89 0.92 58.84
N PRO A 12 22.12 0.54 58.44
CA PRO A 12 22.49 0.21 57.07
C PRO A 12 22.21 -1.28 56.80
N GLY A 13 21.78 -1.62 55.59
CA GLY A 13 21.56 -3.01 55.23
C GLY A 13 21.04 -3.18 53.81
N ALA A 14 21.96 -3.09 52.86
CA ALA A 14 21.74 -3.49 51.48
C ALA A 14 21.26 -4.95 51.43
N GLN A 15 19.98 -5.16 51.19
CA GLN A 15 19.46 -6.43 50.70
C GLN A 15 19.27 -6.29 49.19
N GLY A 16 20.16 -6.95 48.45
CA GLY A 16 20.12 -7.00 47.01
C GLY A 16 18.77 -7.50 46.53
N GLN A 17 18.06 -6.63 45.81
CA GLN A 17 17.06 -7.09 44.86
C GLN A 17 17.82 -7.89 43.80
N PRO A 18 17.49 -9.18 43.58
CA PRO A 18 17.97 -9.87 42.40
C PRO A 18 17.44 -9.10 41.19
N ALA A 19 18.35 -8.71 40.31
CA ALA A 19 18.04 -8.12 39.01
C ALA A 19 16.87 -8.90 38.39
N ALA A 20 15.80 -8.18 38.07
CA ALA A 20 14.69 -8.71 37.29
C ALA A 20 15.29 -9.45 36.10
N GLN A 21 15.08 -10.77 36.10
CA GLN A 21 15.59 -11.68 35.10
C GLN A 21 15.24 -11.11 33.73
N ALA A 22 16.30 -10.84 32.96
CA ALA A 22 16.21 -10.47 31.57
C ALA A 22 15.26 -11.45 30.87
N ALA A 23 14.25 -10.91 30.20
CA ALA A 23 13.35 -11.66 29.34
C ALA A 23 14.18 -12.55 28.38
N PRO A 24 13.72 -13.77 28.10
CA PRO A 24 14.49 -14.74 27.34
C PRO A 24 14.74 -14.21 25.93
N ASN A 25 16.02 -14.10 25.57
CA ASN A 25 16.60 -14.05 24.23
C ASN A 25 15.56 -14.04 23.09
N SER A 26 15.03 -12.86 22.76
CA SER A 26 14.41 -12.66 21.45
C SER A 26 15.48 -12.96 20.40
N PRO A 27 15.24 -13.87 19.45
CA PRO A 27 16.19 -14.09 18.35
C PRO A 27 16.43 -12.74 17.64
N PRO A 28 17.65 -12.51 17.11
CA PRO A 28 17.95 -11.28 16.39
C PRO A 28 16.91 -11.08 15.29
N PRO A 29 16.50 -9.83 15.01
CA PRO A 29 15.47 -9.54 14.04
C PRO A 29 15.91 -10.12 12.69
N ARG A 30 15.23 -11.20 12.28
CA ARG A 30 15.36 -11.73 10.93
C ARG A 30 14.80 -10.67 9.99
N GLU A 31 15.57 -10.29 8.99
CA GLU A 31 15.14 -9.33 7.97
C GLU A 31 13.76 -9.75 7.41
N GLY A 32 12.82 -8.80 7.39
CA GLY A 32 11.44 -9.03 6.94
C GLY A 32 10.46 -9.56 7.99
N TYR A 33 10.88 -9.81 9.23
CA TYR A 33 9.98 -10.16 10.34
C TYR A 33 9.74 -8.96 11.26
N THR A 34 8.51 -8.82 11.74
CA THR A 34 8.12 -7.79 12.72
C THR A 34 7.52 -8.41 13.99
N THR A 35 7.22 -7.58 14.97
CA THR A 35 6.51 -7.98 16.20
C THR A 35 5.04 -7.62 16.08
N LYS A 36 4.17 -8.38 16.76
CA LYS A 36 2.73 -8.09 16.81
C LYS A 36 2.41 -6.62 17.20
N PRO A 37 2.96 -6.05 18.29
CA PRO A 37 2.66 -4.66 18.65
C PRO A 37 3.11 -3.65 17.60
N GLN A 38 4.24 -3.91 16.91
CA GLN A 38 4.73 -3.04 15.85
C GLN A 38 3.80 -3.07 14.61
N ALA A 39 3.30 -4.25 14.25
CA ALA A 39 2.33 -4.42 13.16
C ALA A 39 0.99 -3.72 13.47
N GLU A 40 0.47 -3.87 14.69
CA GLU A 40 -0.76 -3.19 15.12
C GLU A 40 -0.60 -1.66 15.13
N ARG A 41 0.56 -1.17 15.61
CA ARG A 41 0.87 0.27 15.59
C ARG A 41 0.99 0.80 14.17
N HIS A 42 1.64 0.07 13.26
CA HIS A 42 1.72 0.44 11.84
C HIS A 42 0.32 0.58 11.24
N GLU A 43 -0.56 -0.40 11.46
CA GLU A 43 -1.92 -0.37 10.91
C GLU A 43 -2.76 0.80 11.46
N ALA A 44 -2.71 1.05 12.77
CA ALA A 44 -3.38 2.20 13.37
C ALA A 44 -2.86 3.52 12.80
N LEU A 45 -1.52 3.66 12.69
CA LEU A 45 -0.88 4.86 12.17
C LEU A 45 -1.22 5.10 10.70
N TRP A 46 -1.23 4.06 9.88
CA TRP A 46 -1.61 4.14 8.47
C TRP A 46 -3.05 4.67 8.32
N LEU A 47 -4.01 4.16 9.10
CA LEU A 47 -5.40 4.60 9.06
C LEU A 47 -5.55 6.08 9.45
N SER A 48 -4.90 6.50 10.53
CA SER A 48 -4.93 7.90 10.98
C SER A 48 -4.31 8.84 9.94
N LEU A 49 -3.17 8.46 9.37
CA LEU A 49 -2.48 9.29 8.38
C LEU A 49 -3.23 9.33 7.04
N ALA A 50 -3.84 8.22 6.61
CA ALA A 50 -4.68 8.16 5.41
C ALA A 50 -5.93 9.03 5.51
N ALA A 51 -6.59 9.04 6.68
CA ALA A 51 -7.72 9.92 6.95
C ALA A 51 -7.31 11.40 6.88
N LEU A 52 -6.22 11.77 7.57
CA LEU A 52 -5.70 13.13 7.56
C LEU A 52 -5.28 13.59 6.14
N HIS A 53 -4.63 12.71 5.39
CA HIS A 53 -4.21 12.97 4.02
C HIS A 53 -5.41 13.24 3.11
N LYS A 54 -6.48 12.45 3.22
CA LYS A 54 -7.71 12.62 2.43
C LYS A 54 -8.36 13.99 2.70
N ASP A 55 -8.45 14.39 3.97
CA ASP A 55 -9.01 15.69 4.35
C ASP A 55 -8.13 16.85 3.85
N THR A 56 -6.81 16.69 3.96
CA THR A 56 -5.85 17.69 3.49
C THR A 56 -5.87 17.83 1.97
N ILE A 57 -6.02 16.74 1.21
CA ILE A 57 -6.22 16.79 -0.26
C ILE A 57 -7.48 17.58 -0.59
N ALA A 58 -8.59 17.31 0.10
CA ALA A 58 -9.87 17.98 -0.18
C ALA A 58 -9.80 19.50 0.10
N LEU A 59 -9.06 19.90 1.13
CA LEU A 59 -8.80 21.31 1.44
C LEU A 59 -7.81 21.95 0.46
N GLY A 60 -6.70 21.27 0.16
CA GLY A 60 -5.65 21.72 -0.75
C GLY A 60 -6.14 21.87 -2.19
N ALA A 61 -7.06 21.02 -2.65
CA ALA A 61 -7.68 21.15 -3.96
C ALA A 61 -8.47 22.45 -4.13
N LYS A 62 -9.04 22.98 -3.04
CA LYS A 62 -9.80 24.24 -3.06
C LYS A 62 -8.89 25.46 -2.87
N LYS A 63 -7.88 25.35 -2.00
CA LYS A 63 -7.01 26.46 -1.60
C LYS A 63 -5.57 25.96 -1.39
N PRO A 64 -4.80 25.76 -2.47
CA PRO A 64 -3.51 25.09 -2.39
C PRO A 64 -2.46 25.88 -1.60
N THR A 65 -2.42 27.20 -1.76
CA THR A 65 -1.43 28.10 -1.13
C THR A 65 -1.87 28.63 0.24
N ALA A 66 -3.03 28.21 0.74
CA ALA A 66 -3.49 28.67 2.05
C ALA A 66 -2.63 28.07 3.17
N PRO A 67 -2.37 28.85 4.23
CA PRO A 67 -1.56 28.38 5.35
C PRO A 67 -2.28 27.25 6.10
N VAL A 68 -1.50 26.28 6.56
CA VAL A 68 -1.98 25.18 7.42
C VAL A 68 -2.31 25.75 8.80
N SER A 69 -3.54 25.48 9.29
CA SER A 69 -3.95 25.86 10.65
C SER A 69 -3.06 25.19 11.71
N ASP A 70 -2.83 25.86 12.84
CA ASP A 70 -1.92 25.34 13.87
C ASP A 70 -2.36 23.97 14.39
N ALA A 71 -3.67 23.74 14.58
CA ALA A 71 -4.20 22.45 15.00
C ALA A 71 -3.89 21.32 14.00
N LEU A 72 -4.03 21.61 12.69
CA LEU A 72 -3.72 20.65 11.63
C LEU A 72 -2.22 20.38 11.56
N ARG A 73 -1.40 21.43 11.71
CA ARG A 73 0.06 21.34 11.74
C ARG A 73 0.55 20.44 12.88
N ILE A 74 0.10 20.70 14.10
CA ILE A 74 0.48 19.90 15.29
C ILE A 74 0.09 18.44 15.11
N SER A 75 -1.12 18.19 14.61
CA SER A 75 -1.60 16.82 14.38
C SER A 75 -0.77 16.11 13.30
N ALA A 76 -0.44 16.81 12.21
CA ALA A 76 0.39 16.26 11.14
C ALA A 76 1.82 15.99 11.62
N GLU A 77 2.45 16.90 12.36
CA GLU A 77 3.79 16.72 12.92
C GLU A 77 3.84 15.55 13.91
N GLY A 78 2.82 15.40 14.76
CA GLY A 78 2.69 14.25 15.66
C GLY A 78 2.69 12.91 14.90
N LEU A 79 1.82 12.79 13.89
CA LEU A 79 1.74 11.57 13.08
C LEU A 79 3.01 11.32 12.25
N LEU A 80 3.61 12.37 11.67
CA LEU A 80 4.86 12.25 10.94
C LEU A 80 6.03 11.85 11.85
N SER A 81 6.03 12.30 13.10
CA SER A 81 6.99 11.86 14.13
C SER A 81 6.79 10.39 14.48
N ASP A 82 5.55 9.93 14.64
CA ASP A 82 5.26 8.51 14.89
C ASP A 82 5.67 7.60 13.72
N CYS A 83 5.60 8.10 12.49
CA CYS A 83 6.08 7.38 11.30
C CYS A 83 7.60 7.18 11.29
N ALA A 84 8.35 7.94 12.09
CA ALA A 84 9.80 7.90 12.07
C ALA A 84 10.37 6.51 12.44
N GLU A 85 9.66 5.74 13.26
CA GLU A 85 10.06 4.38 13.64
C GLU A 85 10.11 3.41 12.46
N PHE A 86 9.31 3.64 11.42
CA PHE A 86 9.17 2.74 10.28
C PHE A 86 9.97 3.18 9.06
N ILE A 87 10.12 4.49 8.88
CA ILE A 87 10.61 5.07 7.62
C ILE A 87 12.01 5.66 7.76
N ARG A 88 12.35 6.17 8.95
CA ARG A 88 13.45 7.12 9.08
C ARG A 88 14.80 6.42 9.19
N GLN A 89 15.82 7.00 8.56
CA GLN A 89 17.19 6.58 8.78
C GLN A 89 17.76 7.22 10.05
N ARG A 90 18.64 6.49 10.74
CA ARG A 90 19.25 6.95 11.99
C ARG A 90 20.01 8.26 11.75
N GLY A 91 19.65 9.32 12.48
CA GLY A 91 20.31 10.63 12.42
C GLY A 91 19.60 11.69 11.56
N GLU A 92 18.52 11.35 10.85
CA GLU A 92 17.73 12.36 10.13
C GLU A 92 16.98 13.28 11.11
N ARG A 93 16.70 14.52 10.70
CA ARG A 93 15.91 15.48 11.50
C ARG A 93 14.43 15.06 11.53
N LEU A 94 13.70 15.40 12.59
CA LEU A 94 12.24 15.23 12.60
C LEU A 94 11.60 16.03 11.45
N PRO A 95 10.63 15.43 10.73
CA PRO A 95 9.93 16.13 9.67
C PRO A 95 9.09 17.26 10.24
N VAL A 96 9.29 18.48 9.73
CA VAL A 96 8.44 19.64 10.01
C VAL A 96 7.31 19.65 9.00
N ALA A 97 6.08 19.94 9.43
CA ALA A 97 4.95 19.99 8.51
C ALA A 97 5.12 21.16 7.51
N ALA A 98 4.76 20.93 6.26
CA ALA A 98 4.78 21.96 5.24
C ALA A 98 3.86 23.14 5.62
N PRO A 99 4.23 24.39 5.28
CA PRO A 99 3.49 25.58 5.70
C PRO A 99 2.17 25.77 4.95
N ASP A 100 2.03 25.20 3.75
CA ASP A 100 0.88 25.30 2.85
C ASP A 100 0.12 23.97 2.73
N LEU A 101 -1.18 24.04 2.46
CA LEU A 101 -2.03 22.85 2.38
C LEU A 101 -1.64 21.89 1.24
N ALA A 102 -1.23 22.41 0.08
CA ALA A 102 -0.76 21.58 -1.02
C ALA A 102 0.55 20.85 -0.67
N GLY A 103 1.52 21.58 -0.12
CA GLY A 103 2.76 20.99 0.39
C GLY A 103 2.50 19.93 1.46
N LEU A 104 1.57 20.17 2.37
CA LEU A 104 1.23 19.23 3.44
C LEU A 104 0.60 17.95 2.88
N ALA A 105 -0.31 18.07 1.91
CA ALA A 105 -0.89 16.91 1.24
C ALA A 105 0.20 16.03 0.59
N VAL A 106 1.14 16.65 -0.15
CA VAL A 106 2.25 15.92 -0.76
C VAL A 106 3.14 15.25 0.29
N GLN A 107 3.44 15.94 1.39
CA GLN A 107 4.26 15.39 2.47
C GLN A 107 3.61 14.17 3.13
N LEU A 108 2.31 14.25 3.44
CA LEU A 108 1.55 13.13 4.00
C LEU A 108 1.46 11.97 3.00
N GLY A 109 1.26 12.25 1.70
CA GLY A 109 1.26 11.23 0.66
C GLY A 109 2.60 10.48 0.55
N ARG A 110 3.73 11.20 0.67
CA ARG A 110 5.06 10.58 0.72
C ARG A 110 5.24 9.69 1.95
N ALA A 111 4.75 10.13 3.11
CA ALA A 111 4.79 9.33 4.33
C ALA A 111 3.96 8.05 4.21
N LEU A 112 2.75 8.12 3.60
CA LEU A 112 1.94 6.92 3.29
C LEU A 112 2.70 5.94 2.39
N ALA A 113 3.25 6.44 1.28
CA ALA A 113 3.98 5.59 0.34
C ALA A 113 5.18 4.89 0.99
N ALA A 114 5.86 5.57 1.91
CA ALA A 114 6.96 4.98 2.65
C ALA A 114 6.50 3.97 3.72
N LEU A 115 5.36 4.20 4.40
CA LEU A 115 4.74 3.18 5.27
C LEU A 115 4.32 1.93 4.48
N GLU A 116 3.78 2.09 3.28
CA GLU A 116 3.42 0.98 2.38
C GLU A 116 4.66 0.25 1.88
N SER A 117 5.74 0.98 1.59
CA SER A 117 7.03 0.38 1.25
C SER A 117 7.52 -0.50 2.42
N TRP A 118 7.53 0.03 3.65
CA TRP A 118 7.90 -0.76 4.83
C TRP A 118 7.00 -1.99 5.01
N GLU A 119 5.68 -1.83 4.89
CA GLU A 119 4.72 -2.94 4.95
C GLU A 119 5.04 -4.03 3.92
N SER A 120 5.35 -3.64 2.68
CA SER A 120 5.59 -4.59 1.59
C SER A 120 6.77 -5.53 1.87
N HIS A 121 7.76 -5.07 2.64
CA HIS A 121 8.91 -5.88 3.07
C HIS A 121 8.60 -6.84 4.21
N HIS A 122 7.55 -6.59 5.00
CA HIS A 122 7.21 -7.37 6.21
C HIS A 122 5.95 -8.22 6.05
N THR A 123 5.45 -8.35 4.82
CA THR A 123 4.15 -8.97 4.55
C THR A 123 4.18 -9.84 3.31
N THR A 124 3.42 -10.93 3.33
CA THR A 124 3.16 -11.77 2.16
C THR A 124 1.68 -12.01 1.95
N TRP A 125 1.35 -12.48 0.77
CA TRP A 125 0.06 -13.07 0.49
C TRP A 125 -0.04 -14.48 1.08
N ASP A 126 -1.14 -14.79 1.77
CA ASP A 126 -1.48 -16.15 2.19
C ASP A 126 -2.77 -16.59 1.48
N GLU A 127 -2.67 -17.65 0.69
CA GLU A 127 -3.80 -18.23 -0.05
C GLU A 127 -4.89 -18.76 0.88
N ARG A 128 -4.53 -19.25 2.07
CA ARG A 128 -5.48 -19.82 3.04
C ARG A 128 -6.43 -18.76 3.57
N PHE A 129 -5.91 -17.57 3.87
CA PHE A 129 -6.70 -16.44 4.36
C PHE A 129 -7.19 -15.54 3.23
N ASN A 130 -6.69 -15.76 2.01
CA ASN A 130 -6.92 -14.94 0.82
C ASN A 130 -6.72 -13.45 1.12
N CYS A 131 -5.68 -13.15 1.90
CA CYS A 131 -5.35 -11.80 2.32
C CYS A 131 -3.84 -11.66 2.56
N ARG A 132 -3.43 -10.41 2.73
CA ARG A 132 -2.05 -10.08 3.09
C ARG A 132 -1.86 -10.25 4.59
N ILE A 133 -0.79 -10.95 4.98
CA ILE A 133 -0.46 -11.26 6.38
C ILE A 133 0.90 -10.65 6.76
N TRP A 134 1.05 -10.27 8.01
CA TRP A 134 2.33 -9.88 8.61
C TRP A 134 3.19 -11.10 8.90
N HIS A 135 4.47 -11.02 8.54
CA HIS A 135 5.49 -11.95 9.02
C HIS A 135 5.87 -11.60 10.44
N LEU A 136 5.34 -12.33 11.42
CA LEU A 136 5.69 -12.12 12.81
C LEU A 136 6.80 -13.07 13.24
N HIS A 137 7.65 -12.63 14.17
CA HIS A 137 8.62 -13.53 14.80
C HIS A 137 7.96 -14.76 15.44
N ALA A 138 6.73 -14.59 15.94
CA ALA A 138 5.90 -15.65 16.50
C ALA A 138 4.52 -15.62 15.83
N GLY A 139 4.36 -16.40 14.77
CA GLY A 139 3.08 -16.61 14.08
C GLY A 139 2.83 -15.66 12.92
N TYR A 140 1.55 -15.37 12.67
CA TYR A 140 1.08 -14.50 11.60
C TYR A 140 -0.11 -13.67 12.09
N LEU A 141 -0.28 -12.48 11.52
CA LEU A 141 -1.42 -11.60 11.79
C LEU A 141 -1.95 -11.07 10.45
N PRO A 142 -3.24 -11.25 10.15
CA PRO A 142 -3.82 -10.69 8.92
C PRO A 142 -3.87 -9.17 8.99
N ILE A 143 -3.63 -8.52 7.86
CA ILE A 143 -3.79 -7.08 7.70
C ILE A 143 -5.27 -6.78 7.51
N MET A 144 -5.90 -6.17 8.52
CA MET A 144 -7.35 -6.06 8.56
C MET A 144 -7.89 -5.08 7.52
N ARG A 145 -7.18 -3.98 7.24
CA ARG A 145 -7.58 -3.01 6.19
C ARG A 145 -7.58 -3.59 4.78
N LEU A 146 -6.74 -4.60 4.51
CA LEU A 146 -6.59 -5.24 3.19
C LEU A 146 -7.41 -6.53 3.07
N LYS A 147 -8.09 -6.94 4.13
CA LYS A 147 -8.90 -8.16 4.11
C LYS A 147 -10.09 -7.93 3.18
N PRO A 148 -10.26 -8.75 2.12
CA PRO A 148 -11.41 -8.61 1.24
C PRO A 148 -12.70 -8.76 2.08
N PRO A 149 -13.73 -7.94 1.84
CA PRO A 149 -15.01 -8.12 2.50
C PRO A 149 -15.50 -9.53 2.18
N ALA A 150 -16.13 -10.21 3.15
CA ALA A 150 -16.57 -11.59 2.99
C ALA A 150 -17.49 -11.82 1.76
N ALA A 151 -18.13 -10.75 1.27
CA ALA A 151 -18.89 -10.76 0.02
C ALA A 151 -18.01 -10.91 -1.26
N ALA A 152 -16.80 -10.33 -1.29
CA ALA A 152 -15.88 -10.41 -2.43
C ALA A 152 -15.27 -11.81 -2.59
N LEU A 153 -15.17 -12.58 -1.49
CA LEU A 153 -14.72 -13.97 -1.50
C LEU A 153 -15.72 -14.94 -2.15
N LYS A 154 -16.96 -14.49 -2.43
CA LYS A 154 -17.99 -15.30 -3.07
C LYS A 154 -17.96 -15.25 -4.61
N PHE A 155 -16.93 -14.64 -5.22
CA PHE A 155 -16.71 -14.80 -6.66
C PHE A 155 -16.50 -16.29 -6.95
N LYS A 156 -17.52 -16.92 -7.53
CA LYS A 156 -17.46 -18.33 -7.87
C LYS A 156 -16.39 -18.51 -8.93
N ARG A 157 -15.48 -19.45 -8.70
CA ARG A 157 -14.44 -19.88 -9.65
C ARG A 157 -15.02 -20.25 -11.03
N ASP A 158 -16.31 -20.58 -11.08
CA ASP A 158 -17.10 -20.81 -12.29
C ASP A 158 -17.13 -19.60 -13.25
N ASP A 159 -17.08 -18.37 -12.72
CA ASP A 159 -17.08 -17.15 -13.54
C ASP A 159 -15.77 -16.95 -14.30
N LEU A 160 -14.63 -17.40 -13.75
CA LEU A 160 -13.33 -17.31 -14.42
C LEU A 160 -13.25 -18.22 -15.65
N ASN A 161 -13.83 -19.41 -15.58
CA ASN A 161 -13.92 -20.30 -16.73
C ASN A 161 -14.86 -19.72 -17.79
N ALA A 162 -15.99 -19.13 -17.38
CA ALA A 162 -16.88 -18.43 -18.31
C ALA A 162 -16.21 -17.22 -18.98
N ILE A 163 -15.37 -16.46 -18.25
CA ILE A 163 -14.58 -15.36 -18.82
C ILE A 163 -13.55 -15.89 -19.82
N ARG A 164 -12.84 -16.98 -19.49
CA ARG A 164 -11.87 -17.60 -20.41
C ARG A 164 -12.52 -18.08 -21.70
N VAL A 165 -13.66 -18.76 -21.59
CA VAL A 165 -14.44 -19.21 -22.77
C VAL A 165 -14.87 -18.01 -23.61
N LYS A 166 -15.41 -16.95 -23.00
CA LYS A 166 -15.80 -15.72 -23.73
C LYS A 166 -14.62 -15.03 -24.42
N LEU A 167 -13.43 -15.04 -23.81
CA LEU A 167 -12.22 -14.48 -24.41
C LEU A 167 -11.76 -15.32 -25.60
N ASP A 168 -11.76 -16.65 -25.47
CA ASP A 168 -11.37 -17.56 -26.53
C ASP A 168 -12.33 -17.49 -27.74
N GLU A 169 -13.64 -17.39 -27.48
CA GLU A 169 -14.66 -17.12 -28.50
C GLU A 169 -14.41 -15.79 -29.21
N ARG A 170 -14.04 -14.73 -28.48
CA ARG A 170 -13.72 -13.44 -29.10
C ARG A 170 -12.48 -13.51 -29.99
N PHE A 171 -11.41 -14.18 -29.55
CA PHE A 171 -10.21 -14.35 -30.36
C PHE A 171 -10.48 -15.19 -31.61
N THR A 172 -11.25 -16.27 -31.47
CA THR A 172 -11.65 -17.12 -32.60
C THR A 172 -12.50 -16.36 -33.60
N ASN A 173 -13.48 -15.58 -33.13
CA ASN A 173 -14.32 -14.75 -33.99
C ASN A 173 -13.52 -13.65 -34.71
N LEU A 174 -12.55 -13.02 -34.03
CA LEU A 174 -11.65 -12.05 -34.65
C LEU A 174 -10.81 -12.70 -35.76
N ARG A 175 -10.20 -13.87 -35.49
CA ARG A 175 -9.41 -14.61 -36.49
C ARG A 175 -10.24 -15.01 -37.70
N LEU A 176 -11.45 -15.54 -37.49
CA LEU A 176 -12.37 -15.91 -38.58
C LEU A 176 -12.77 -14.68 -39.41
N ARG A 177 -13.10 -13.57 -38.75
CA ARG A 177 -13.44 -12.33 -39.44
C ARG A 177 -12.28 -11.82 -40.30
N ASP A 178 -11.07 -11.80 -39.76
CA ASP A 178 -9.89 -11.32 -40.47
C ASP A 178 -9.54 -12.25 -41.65
N PHE A 179 -9.69 -13.57 -41.49
CA PHE A 179 -9.55 -14.54 -42.57
C PHE A 179 -10.57 -14.30 -43.69
N TYR A 180 -11.87 -14.20 -43.36
CA TYR A 180 -12.91 -13.99 -44.36
C TYR A 180 -12.81 -12.63 -45.04
N ASN A 181 -12.39 -11.60 -44.30
CA ASN A 181 -12.05 -10.32 -44.89
C ASN A 181 -10.95 -10.53 -45.91
N GLY A 182 -9.76 -11.01 -45.50
CA GLY A 182 -8.60 -11.28 -46.37
C GLY A 182 -8.95 -12.08 -47.63
N PHE A 183 -9.75 -13.14 -47.47
CA PHE A 183 -10.23 -13.94 -48.59
C PHE A 183 -11.09 -13.14 -49.58
N ARG A 184 -11.98 -12.25 -49.10
CA ARG A 184 -12.76 -11.34 -49.96
C ARG A 184 -11.87 -10.32 -50.67
N ALA A 185 -10.85 -9.74 -50.03
CA ALA A 185 -9.90 -8.87 -50.74
C ALA A 185 -9.23 -9.62 -51.88
N GLY A 186 -8.71 -10.82 -51.61
CA GLY A 186 -8.05 -11.62 -52.65
C GLY A 186 -8.96 -11.84 -53.87
N ARG A 187 -10.22 -12.19 -53.62
CA ARG A 187 -11.21 -12.36 -54.69
C ARG A 187 -11.55 -11.06 -55.43
N GLN A 188 -11.54 -9.91 -54.75
CA GLN A 188 -11.72 -8.60 -55.38
C GLN A 188 -10.51 -8.21 -56.23
N THR A 189 -9.28 -8.43 -55.73
CA THR A 189 -8.05 -8.17 -56.50
C THR A 189 -7.98 -9.00 -57.78
N GLU A 190 -8.38 -10.27 -57.71
CA GLU A 190 -8.44 -11.19 -58.86
C GLU A 190 -9.49 -10.74 -59.90
N ARG A 191 -10.67 -10.33 -59.45
CA ARG A 191 -11.77 -9.91 -60.35
C ARG A 191 -11.55 -8.52 -60.97
N GLU A 192 -11.00 -7.59 -60.20
CA GLU A 192 -10.90 -6.18 -60.58
C GLU A 192 -9.48 -5.80 -61.06
N SER A 193 -8.55 -6.77 -61.12
CA SER A 193 -7.12 -6.54 -61.41
C SER A 193 -6.51 -5.43 -60.54
N ARG A 194 -7.02 -5.27 -59.31
CA ARG A 194 -6.55 -4.26 -58.37
C ARG A 194 -5.35 -4.76 -57.58
N PRO A 195 -4.35 -3.92 -57.31
CA PRO A 195 -3.23 -4.31 -56.46
C PRO A 195 -3.70 -4.52 -55.02
N LEU A 196 -3.23 -5.59 -54.37
CA LEU A 196 -3.55 -5.96 -52.98
C LEU A 196 -3.33 -4.80 -52.00
N ALA A 197 -2.27 -4.02 -52.20
CA ALA A 197 -1.95 -2.85 -51.39
C ALA A 197 -3.06 -1.77 -51.38
N ALA A 198 -3.81 -1.61 -52.48
CA ALA A 198 -4.90 -0.64 -52.54
C ALA A 198 -6.11 -1.10 -51.73
N VAL A 199 -6.39 -2.40 -51.73
CA VAL A 199 -7.49 -3.00 -50.96
C VAL A 199 -7.14 -3.06 -49.46
N GLU A 200 -5.90 -3.38 -49.11
CA GLU A 200 -5.43 -3.37 -47.73
C GLU A 200 -5.43 -1.95 -47.11
N ALA A 201 -5.10 -0.91 -47.89
CA ALA A 201 -5.11 0.47 -47.43
C ALA A 201 -6.53 0.99 -47.09
N GLU A 202 -7.54 0.52 -47.83
CA GLU A 202 -8.95 0.84 -47.55
C GLU A 202 -9.43 0.20 -46.24
N TRP A 203 -8.88 -0.98 -45.91
CA TRP A 203 -9.23 -1.71 -44.70
C TRP A 203 -8.57 -1.16 -43.45
N GLN A 204 -7.32 -0.72 -43.55
CA GLN A 204 -6.61 -0.07 -42.44
C GLN A 204 -7.28 1.24 -42.01
N LYS A 205 -8.00 1.92 -42.92
CA LYS A 205 -8.82 3.10 -42.61
C LYS A 205 -10.08 2.75 -41.81
N THR A 206 -10.69 1.60 -42.09
CA THR A 206 -11.94 1.18 -41.45
C THR A 206 -11.72 0.58 -40.06
N TYR A 207 -10.58 -0.07 -39.81
CA TYR A 207 -10.23 -0.61 -38.50
C TYR A 207 -8.74 -0.39 -38.20
N PRO A 208 -8.37 0.64 -37.43
CA PRO A 208 -6.98 0.83 -37.04
C PRO A 208 -6.55 -0.39 -36.22
N ARG A 209 -5.52 -1.12 -36.70
CA ARG A 209 -4.91 -2.18 -35.90
C ARG A 209 -4.51 -1.56 -34.56
N LEU A 210 -4.95 -2.17 -33.46
CA LEU A 210 -4.33 -1.90 -32.17
C LEU A 210 -2.85 -2.24 -32.34
N ARG A 211 -2.01 -1.21 -32.39
CA ARG A 211 -0.56 -1.40 -32.36
C ARG A 211 -0.30 -2.10 -31.03
N LEU A 212 0.01 -3.40 -31.11
CA LEU A 212 0.66 -4.09 -30.01
C LEU A 212 1.95 -3.29 -29.78
N PHE A 213 2.02 -2.65 -28.62
CA PHE A 213 3.10 -1.75 -28.22
C PHE A 213 4.46 -2.33 -28.63
N GLU A 214 5.21 -1.53 -29.39
CA GLU A 214 6.65 -1.74 -29.64
C GLU A 214 7.44 -1.55 -28.35
#